data_AF-A0A937KAV2-F1
#
_entry.id   AF-A0A937KAV2-F1
#
_cell.length_a   1.000
_cell.length_b   1.000
_cell.length_c   1.000
_cell.angle_alpha   90.00
_cell.angle_beta   90.00
_cell.angle_gamma   90.00
#
_symmetry.space_group_name_H-M   'P 1'
#
loop_
_entity.id
_entity.type
_entity.pdbx_description
1 polymer ?
#
loop_
_entity_poly.entity_id
_entity_poly.type
_entity_poly.pdbx_seq_one_letter_code
_entity_poly.pdbx_strand_id
1 'polypeptide(L)'
;MNNSTKVITGFVVGALAGALTGLLLAPESGPDTRKRITRESEKLKDSLSETIAEILDSARNKYNAMLDEYTEAGKKTANKIKQSAKINS
;
A
#
# COMPACT_ATOMS: atom_id res chain seq x y z
N MET A 1 9.29 -7.06 -17.96
CA MET A 1 8.50 -6.10 -17.17
C MET A 1 7.86 -6.82 -16.00
N ASN A 2 8.10 -6.32 -14.80
CA ASN A 2 7.47 -6.68 -13.55
C ASN A 2 5.93 -6.55 -13.63
N ASN A 3 5.23 -7.65 -13.31
CA ASN A 3 3.78 -7.78 -13.40
C ASN A 3 3.03 -6.72 -12.57
N SER A 4 3.62 -6.27 -11.45
CA SER A 4 3.07 -5.20 -10.60
C SER A 4 2.89 -3.88 -11.34
N THR A 5 3.82 -3.52 -12.21
CA THR A 5 3.71 -2.30 -13.02
C THR A 5 2.54 -2.41 -14.00
N LYS A 6 2.32 -3.58 -14.59
CA LYS A 6 1.20 -3.82 -15.51
C LYS A 6 -0.17 -3.72 -14.81
N VAL A 7 -0.27 -4.25 -13.59
CA VAL A 7 -1.49 -4.18 -12.78
C VAL A 7 -1.80 -2.73 -12.39
N ILE A 8 -0.81 -1.97 -11.94
CA ILE A 8 -0.99 -0.56 -11.56
C ILE A 8 -1.39 0.27 -12.80
N THR A 9 -0.74 0.08 -13.94
CA THR A 9 -1.11 0.77 -15.18
C THR A 9 -2.53 0.43 -15.63
N GLY A 10 -2.91 -0.85 -15.57
CA GLY A 10 -4.28 -1.28 -15.88
C GLY A 10 -5.33 -0.67 -14.95
N PHE A 11 -5.03 -0.56 -13.65
CA PHE A 11 -5.90 0.07 -12.68
C PHE A 11 -6.10 1.56 -12.95
N VAL A 12 -5.02 2.31 -13.23
CA VAL A 12 -5.12 3.76 -13.51
C VAL A 12 -5.95 4.01 -14.76
N VAL A 13 -5.71 3.26 -15.83
CA VAL A 13 -6.48 3.38 -17.08
C VAL A 13 -7.95 3.01 -16.85
N GLY A 14 -8.22 1.93 -16.10
CA GLY A 14 -9.57 1.51 -15.75
C GLY A 14 -10.31 2.52 -14.86
N ALA A 15 -9.62 3.12 -13.89
CA ALA A 15 -10.19 4.13 -13.00
C ALA A 15 -10.57 5.41 -13.75
N LEU A 16 -9.70 5.90 -14.65
CA LEU A 16 -10.01 7.07 -15.49
C LEU A 16 -11.19 6.78 -16.43
N ALA A 17 -11.15 5.65 -17.15
CA ALA A 17 -12.24 5.26 -18.04
C ALA A 17 -13.56 5.08 -17.27
N GLY A 18 -13.51 4.48 -16.07
CA GLY A 18 -14.66 4.29 -15.20
C GLY A 18 -15.21 5.61 -14.64
N ALA A 19 -14.34 6.54 -14.23
CA ALA A 19 -14.75 7.86 -13.75
C ALA A 19 -15.42 8.69 -14.86
N LEU A 20 -14.82 8.70 -16.05
CA LEU A 20 -15.42 9.38 -17.21
C LEU A 20 -16.76 8.75 -17.59
N THR A 21 -16.82 7.41 -17.66
CA THR A 21 -18.07 6.71 -17.97
C THR A 21 -19.12 6.96 -16.90
N GLY A 22 -18.76 6.90 -15.61
CA GLY A 22 -19.66 7.17 -14.50
C GLY A 22 -20.20 8.60 -14.49
N LEU A 23 -19.34 9.58 -14.80
CA LEU A 23 -19.73 10.98 -14.91
C LEU A 23 -20.63 11.23 -16.13
N LEU A 24 -20.38 10.56 -17.26
CA LEU A 24 -21.22 10.65 -18.47
C LEU A 24 -22.57 9.93 -18.30
N LEU A 25 -22.59 8.80 -17.60
CA LEU A 25 -23.78 7.98 -17.43
C LEU A 25 -24.72 8.52 -16.34
N ALA A 26 -24.16 9.19 -15.33
CA ALA A 26 -24.92 9.89 -14.28
C ALA A 26 -24.70 11.41 -14.41
N PRO A 27 -25.48 12.10 -15.24
CA PRO A 27 -25.40 13.56 -15.33
C PRO A 27 -25.95 14.18 -14.04
N GLU A 28 -25.04 14.74 -13.24
CA GLU A 28 -25.39 15.53 -12.07
C GLU A 28 -25.35 17.03 -12.41
N SER A 29 -26.23 17.83 -11.80
CA SER A 29 -26.26 19.27 -12.05
C SER A 29 -25.04 19.95 -11.42
N GLY A 30 -24.36 20.86 -12.13
CA GLY A 30 -23.13 21.51 -11.64
C GLY A 30 -23.21 22.14 -10.22
N PRO A 31 -24.34 22.75 -9.81
CA PRO A 31 -24.53 23.22 -8.42
C PRO A 31 -24.53 22.08 -7.39
N ASP A 32 -25.13 20.94 -7.74
CA ASP A 32 -25.22 19.77 -6.86
C ASP A 32 -23.87 19.04 -6.79
N THR A 33 -23.16 18.93 -7.92
CA THR A 33 -21.81 18.37 -7.97
C THR A 33 -20.85 19.13 -7.06
N ARG A 34 -20.90 20.47 -7.04
CA ARG A 34 -20.05 21.27 -6.15
C ARG A 34 -20.39 21.01 -4.68
N LYS A 35 -21.69 20.98 -4.33
CA LYS A 35 -22.13 20.69 -2.95
C LYS A 35 -21.73 19.27 -2.51
N ARG A 36 -21.91 18.27 -3.36
CA ARG A 36 -21.51 16.88 -3.09
C ARG A 36 -20.00 16.76 -2.95
N ILE A 37 -19.20 17.34 -3.86
CA ILE A 37 -17.74 17.31 -3.73
C ILE A 37 -17.32 17.85 -2.38
N THR A 38 -17.81 19.02 -1.94
CA THR A 38 -17.38 19.56 -0.64
C THR A 38 -17.74 18.65 0.53
N ARG A 39 -18.96 18.10 0.55
CA ARG A 39 -19.48 17.25 1.64
C ARG A 39 -18.85 15.85 1.67
N GLU A 40 -18.69 15.26 0.50
CA GLU A 40 -18.09 13.93 0.32
C GLU A 40 -16.57 14.00 0.50
N SER A 41 -15.90 15.09 0.09
CA SER A 41 -14.44 15.24 0.26
C SER A 41 -14.02 15.28 1.71
N GLU A 42 -14.75 15.98 2.59
CA GLU A 42 -14.45 15.99 4.03
C GLU A 42 -14.59 14.60 4.65
N LYS A 43 -15.73 13.92 4.40
CA LYS A 43 -15.97 12.57 4.92
C LYS A 43 -14.99 11.54 4.37
N LEU A 44 -14.73 11.61 3.06
CA LEU A 44 -13.84 10.69 2.37
C LEU A 44 -12.40 10.89 2.83
N LYS A 45 -11.96 12.12 3.07
CA LYS A 45 -10.63 12.40 3.61
C LYS A 45 -10.42 11.76 4.97
N ASP A 46 -11.39 11.88 5.87
CA ASP A 46 -11.27 11.31 7.22
C ASP A 46 -11.23 9.77 7.15
N SER A 47 -12.18 9.15 6.43
CA SER A 47 -12.22 7.69 6.28
C SER A 47 -11.02 7.12 5.50
N LEU A 48 -10.53 7.82 4.47
CA LEU A 48 -9.30 7.43 3.75
C LEU A 48 -8.08 7.55 4.65
N SER A 49 -7.97 8.63 5.41
CA SER A 49 -6.78 8.85 6.25
C SER A 49 -6.66 7.78 7.32
N GLU A 50 -7.77 7.39 7.95
CA GLU A 50 -7.82 6.29 8.91
C GLU A 50 -7.46 4.94 8.27
N THR A 51 -8.09 4.61 7.14
CA THR A 51 -7.81 3.37 6.40
C THR A 51 -6.35 3.29 5.93
N ILE A 52 -5.81 4.39 5.40
CA ILE A 52 -4.41 4.46 4.98
C ILE A 52 -3.48 4.30 6.17
N ALA A 53 -3.78 4.94 7.31
CA ALA A 53 -2.99 4.80 8.52
C ALA A 53 -2.94 3.34 8.99
N GLU A 54 -4.08 2.63 9.02
CA GLU A 54 -4.14 1.21 9.38
C GLU A 54 -3.34 0.31 8.42
N ILE A 55 -3.44 0.56 7.11
CA ILE A 55 -2.67 -0.18 6.10
C ILE A 55 -1.18 0.06 6.30
N LEU A 56 -0.79 1.32 6.54
CA LEU A 56 0.61 1.71 6.70
C LEU A 56 1.21 1.10 7.97
N ASP A 57 0.47 1.11 9.07
CA ASP A 57 0.91 0.49 10.32
C ASP A 57 0.96 -1.03 10.22
N SER A 58 -0.02 -1.65 9.55
CA SER A 58 0.02 -3.09 9.26
C SER A 58 1.21 -3.47 8.38
N ALA A 59 1.55 -2.63 7.40
CA ALA A 59 2.72 -2.83 6.53
C ALA A 59 4.02 -2.67 7.32
N ARG A 60 4.13 -1.64 8.17
CA ARG A 60 5.29 -1.42 9.05
C ARG A 60 5.50 -2.59 10.01
N ASN A 61 4.44 -3.07 10.66
CA ASN A 61 4.53 -4.19 11.58
C ASN A 61 4.99 -5.47 10.87
N LYS A 62 4.43 -5.78 9.69
CA LYS A 62 4.89 -6.92 8.88
C LYS A 62 6.34 -6.75 8.43
N TYR A 63 6.74 -5.54 8.04
CA TYR A 63 8.10 -5.24 7.62
C TYR A 63 9.10 -5.43 8.76
N ASN A 64 8.81 -4.91 9.95
CA ASN A 64 9.67 -5.05 11.12
C ASN A 64 9.78 -6.51 11.58
N ALA A 65 8.65 -7.24 11.66
CA ALA A 65 8.66 -8.66 12.03
C ALA A 65 9.50 -9.50 11.04
N MET A 66 9.39 -9.20 9.75
CA MET A 66 10.20 -9.84 8.71
C MET A 66 11.69 -9.49 8.89
N LEU A 67 12.03 -8.23 9.15
CA LEU A 67 13.40 -7.79 9.37
C LEU A 67 14.06 -8.45 10.58
N ASP A 68 13.32 -8.57 11.70
CA ASP A 68 13.79 -9.21 12.91
C ASP A 68 14.03 -10.72 12.68
N GLU A 69 13.13 -11.39 11.96
CA GLU A 69 13.28 -12.80 11.60
C GLU A 69 14.54 -13.02 10.72
N TYR A 70 14.77 -12.18 9.71
CA TYR A 70 15.98 -12.24 8.88
C TYR A 70 17.26 -11.90 9.67
N THR A 71 17.18 -10.95 10.60
CA THR A 71 18.33 -10.53 11.41
C THR A 71 18.71 -11.61 12.42
N GLU A 72 17.75 -12.25 13.07
CA GLU A 72 17.97 -13.36 14.00
C GLU A 72 18.48 -14.61 13.26
N ALA A 73 17.87 -14.97 12.13
CA ALA A 73 18.35 -16.08 11.29
C ALA A 73 19.77 -15.84 10.77
N GLY A 74 20.07 -14.61 10.34
CA GLY A 74 21.39 -14.16 9.94
C GLY A 74 22.41 -14.22 11.07
N LYS A 75 22.06 -13.72 12.27
CA LYS A 75 22.92 -13.79 13.47
C LYS A 75 23.20 -15.21 13.93
N LYS A 76 22.20 -16.10 13.94
CA LYS A 76 22.37 -17.53 14.28
C LYS A 76 23.33 -18.22 13.31
N THR A 77 23.16 -17.94 12.02
CA THR A 77 24.00 -18.49 10.95
C THR A 77 25.43 -17.94 11.05
N ALA A 78 25.58 -16.63 11.22
CA ALA A 78 26.86 -15.96 11.38
C ALA A 78 27.62 -16.46 12.63
N ASN A 79 26.93 -16.65 13.77
CA ASN A 79 27.54 -17.20 14.98
C ASN A 79 27.92 -18.67 14.81
N LYS A 80 27.09 -19.50 14.17
CA LYS A 80 27.47 -20.89 13.84
C LYS A 80 28.72 -20.93 12.98
N ILE A 81 28.81 -20.11 11.95
CA ILE A 81 29.97 -20.02 11.05
C ILE A 81 31.21 -19.51 11.81
N LYS A 82 31.06 -18.48 12.66
CA LYS A 82 32.17 -17.97 13.48
C LYS A 82 32.69 -19.02 14.45
N GLN A 83 31.79 -19.81 15.04
CA GLN A 83 32.14 -20.85 16.00
C GLN A 83 32.81 -22.04 15.30
N SER A 84 32.28 -22.51 14.16
CA SER A 84 32.91 -23.59 13.40
C SER A 84 34.23 -23.18 12.72
N ALA A 85 34.40 -21.91 12.35
CA ALA A 85 35.67 -21.40 11.84
C ALA A 85 36.77 -21.31 12.91
N LYS A 86 36.41 -21.06 14.17
CA LYS A 86 37.37 -20.94 15.28
C LYS A 86 37.77 -22.29 15.90
N ILE A 87 37.03 -23.37 15.61
CA ILE A 87 37.32 -24.72 16.12
C ILE A 87 38.37 -25.45 15.25
N ASN A 88 38.62 -24.99 14.02
CA ASN A 88 39.54 -25.64 13.07
C ASN A 88 40.81 -24.83 12.77
N SER A 89 41.16 -23.86 13.62
CA SER A 89 42.37 -23.03 13.56
C SER A 89 43.19 -23.15 14.84
#